data_AF-A0A0N0CZR6-F1
#
_entry.id   AF-A0A0N0CZR6-F1
#
_cell.length_a   1.000
_cell.length_b   1.000
_cell.length_c   1.000
_cell.angle_alpha   90.00
_cell.angle_beta   90.00
_cell.angle_gamma   90.00
#
_symmetry.space_group_name_H-M   'P 1'
#
loop_
_entity.id
_entity.type
_entity.pdbx_description
1 polymer ?
#
loop_
_entity_poly.entity_id
_entity_poly.type
_entity_poly.pdbx_seq_one_letter_code
_entity_poly.pdbx_strand_id
1 'polypeptide(L)'
;MKSKLMLFSTIFLTGILISFTTKNEIGQCYISFKNATNLTATDPDRLPEASEKFRIVKTDKGEVEVTRMDGYRVLYNNEKNAPFVNLKVELSDKKSYEKDKKNLLDNLKYLNSHSQNMETKDLIKLEFNGYKVYGFSRATIETGSTLGTFVMFPGNGVTVYFYFNNMKPEYRNFESVEDYKKQRDKFIDEYTKYLKTCNGK
;
A
#
# COMPACT_ATOMS: atom_id res chain seq x y z
N MET A 1 70.49 -39.62 -11.04
CA MET A 1 69.34 -39.13 -11.85
C MET A 1 68.18 -40.09 -11.74
N LYS A 2 67.11 -39.72 -11.02
CA LYS A 2 65.70 -39.76 -11.45
C LYS A 2 64.81 -39.39 -10.26
N SER A 3 64.07 -38.31 -10.48
CA SER A 3 63.33 -37.53 -9.51
C SER A 3 62.00 -38.18 -9.12
N LYS A 4 61.64 -38.00 -7.85
CA LYS A 4 60.31 -38.20 -7.25
C LYS A 4 59.26 -37.36 -7.98
N LEU A 5 58.03 -37.87 -8.06
CA LEU A 5 56.83 -37.04 -8.21
C LEU A 5 55.69 -37.68 -7.40
N MET A 6 55.50 -37.20 -6.18
CA MET A 6 54.28 -37.47 -5.39
C MET A 6 53.22 -36.45 -5.83
N LEU A 7 52.07 -36.96 -6.29
CA LEU A 7 50.91 -36.15 -6.65
C LEU A 7 50.10 -35.86 -5.38
N PHE A 8 50.12 -34.61 -4.90
CA PHE A 8 49.19 -34.13 -3.89
C PHE A 8 47.86 -33.80 -4.56
N SER A 9 46.79 -34.50 -4.17
CA SER A 9 45.42 -34.17 -4.58
C SER A 9 44.85 -33.14 -3.60
N THR A 10 44.79 -31.88 -4.03
CA THR A 10 44.20 -30.78 -3.26
C THR A 10 42.70 -30.73 -3.58
N ILE A 11 41.87 -31.21 -2.65
CA ILE A 11 40.41 -31.07 -2.72
C ILE A 11 40.07 -29.61 -2.37
N PHE A 12 39.69 -28.83 -3.38
CA PHE A 12 39.10 -27.51 -3.19
C PHE A 12 37.64 -27.68 -2.76
N LEU A 13 37.37 -27.53 -1.46
CA LEU A 13 36.01 -27.48 -0.91
C LEU A 13 35.45 -26.07 -1.14
N THR A 14 34.74 -25.86 -2.25
CA THR A 14 34.01 -24.61 -2.50
C THR A 14 32.73 -24.60 -1.66
N GLY A 15 32.82 -24.03 -0.45
CA GLY A 15 31.66 -23.73 0.37
C GLY A 15 30.80 -22.65 -0.30
N ILE A 16 29.66 -23.04 -0.86
CA ILE A 16 28.63 -22.10 -1.32
C ILE A 16 27.97 -21.53 -0.05
N LEU A 17 28.40 -20.34 0.36
CA LEU A 17 27.68 -19.52 1.33
C LEU A 17 26.38 -19.04 0.64
N ILE A 18 25.29 -19.79 0.83
CA ILE A 18 23.95 -19.27 0.55
C ILE A 18 23.69 -18.24 1.66
N SER A 19 24.04 -16.98 1.39
CA SER A 19 23.50 -15.86 2.15
C SER A 19 21.99 -15.85 1.94
N PHE A 20 21.25 -16.44 2.88
CA PHE A 20 19.82 -16.21 3.00
C PHE A 20 19.64 -14.74 3.39
N THR A 21 19.66 -13.84 2.43
CA THR A 21 19.12 -12.50 2.60
C THR A 21 17.63 -12.69 2.80
N THR A 22 17.18 -12.65 4.05
CA THR A 22 15.77 -12.50 4.37
C THR A 22 15.33 -11.18 3.73
N LYS A 23 14.73 -11.25 2.53
CA LYS A 23 14.17 -10.06 1.89
C LYS A 23 13.11 -9.51 2.86
N ASN A 24 13.22 -8.23 3.20
CA ASN A 24 12.16 -7.53 3.91
C ASN A 24 11.02 -7.34 2.91
N GLU A 25 10.08 -8.29 2.89
CA GLU A 25 8.96 -8.30 1.97
C GLU A 25 7.63 -8.10 2.70
N ILE A 26 6.66 -7.57 1.96
CA ILE A 26 5.30 -7.43 2.44
C ILE A 26 4.65 -8.83 2.53
N GLY A 27 4.06 -9.15 3.67
CA GLY A 27 3.32 -10.40 3.87
C GLY A 27 2.16 -10.54 2.88
N GLN A 28 1.95 -11.75 2.35
CA GLN A 28 0.96 -12.03 1.30
C GLN A 28 -0.46 -11.62 1.69
N CYS A 29 -0.78 -11.63 2.99
CA CYS A 29 -2.08 -11.18 3.49
C CYS A 29 -2.45 -9.76 3.07
N TYR A 30 -1.48 -8.85 2.93
CA TYR A 30 -1.83 -7.47 2.56
C TYR A 30 -2.21 -7.30 1.10
N ILE A 31 -1.86 -8.26 0.24
CA ILE A 31 -1.97 -8.15 -1.23
C ILE A 31 -2.82 -9.25 -1.88
N SER A 32 -3.28 -10.24 -1.10
CA SER A 32 -4.01 -11.42 -1.62
C SER A 32 -5.53 -11.35 -1.42
N PHE A 33 -6.09 -10.19 -1.05
CA PHE A 33 -7.53 -10.03 -0.93
C PHE A 33 -8.19 -10.06 -2.33
N LYS A 34 -9.01 -11.07 -2.60
CA LYS A 34 -9.69 -11.26 -3.90
C LYS A 34 -11.21 -11.13 -3.83
N ASN A 35 -11.82 -11.37 -2.66
CA ASN A 35 -13.27 -11.49 -2.49
C ASN A 35 -13.93 -10.15 -2.10
N ALA A 36 -13.68 -9.10 -2.88
CA ALA A 36 -14.34 -7.80 -2.70
C ALA A 36 -15.72 -7.83 -3.37
N THR A 37 -16.77 -7.38 -2.68
CA THR A 37 -18.11 -7.40 -3.28
C THR A 37 -18.18 -6.51 -4.52
N ASN A 38 -18.68 -7.07 -5.62
CA ASN A 38 -18.88 -6.39 -6.92
C ASN A 38 -17.60 -5.82 -7.54
N LEU A 39 -16.43 -6.28 -7.09
CA LEU A 39 -15.14 -5.88 -7.64
C LEU A 39 -14.29 -7.09 -7.96
N THR A 40 -13.52 -7.00 -9.04
CA THR A 40 -12.54 -8.03 -9.44
C THR A 40 -11.14 -7.50 -9.19
N ALA A 41 -10.37 -8.22 -8.38
CA ALA A 41 -8.99 -7.87 -8.05
C ALA A 41 -8.01 -8.31 -9.15
N THR A 42 -7.12 -7.42 -9.57
CA THR A 42 -5.99 -7.75 -10.44
C THR A 42 -4.92 -8.51 -9.67
N ASP A 43 -3.90 -8.99 -10.39
CA ASP A 43 -2.70 -9.49 -9.73
C ASP A 43 -1.90 -8.35 -9.10
N PRO A 44 -1.22 -8.59 -7.96
CA PRO A 44 -0.36 -7.60 -7.34
C PRO A 44 0.84 -7.24 -8.22
N ASP A 45 0.99 -5.95 -8.48
CA ASP A 45 2.10 -5.36 -9.22
C ASP A 45 3.15 -4.84 -8.23
N ARG A 46 4.30 -5.49 -8.17
CA ARG A 46 5.38 -5.16 -7.21
C ARG A 46 6.20 -3.98 -7.71
N LEU A 47 6.51 -3.06 -6.81
CA LEU A 47 7.47 -2.00 -7.02
C LEU A 47 8.83 -2.60 -7.46
N PRO A 48 9.42 -2.15 -8.57
CA PRO A 48 10.70 -2.69 -9.04
C PRO A 48 11.79 -2.61 -7.97
N GLU A 49 12.64 -3.64 -7.89
CA GLU A 49 13.67 -3.76 -6.85
C GLU A 49 14.65 -2.57 -6.84
N ALA A 50 14.92 -2.01 -8.03
CA ALA A 50 15.78 -0.84 -8.25
C ALA A 50 15.14 0.51 -7.87
N SER A 51 13.89 0.54 -7.42
CA SER A 51 13.21 1.79 -7.03
C SER A 51 13.88 2.40 -5.79
N GLU A 52 13.87 3.74 -5.73
CA GLU A 52 14.32 4.47 -4.55
C GLU A 52 13.62 3.97 -3.29
N LYS A 53 14.42 3.78 -2.25
CA LYS A 53 13.99 3.22 -0.95
C LYS A 53 13.38 4.27 -0.02
N PHE A 54 13.13 5.46 -0.55
CA PHE A 54 12.40 6.53 0.12
C PHE A 54 11.66 7.36 -0.92
N ARG A 55 10.79 8.25 -0.44
CA ARG A 55 10.21 9.35 -1.20
C ARG A 55 10.13 10.59 -0.34
N ILE A 56 10.12 11.74 -1.01
CA ILE A 56 9.87 13.02 -0.37
C ILE A 56 8.37 13.34 -0.46
N VAL A 57 7.77 13.74 0.67
CA VAL A 57 6.38 14.17 0.75
C VAL A 57 6.28 15.56 1.38
N LYS A 58 5.27 16.33 0.98
CA LYS A 58 5.04 17.68 1.51
C LYS A 58 4.22 17.65 2.80
N THR A 59 4.57 18.51 3.74
CA THR A 59 3.80 18.79 4.95
C THR A 59 3.71 20.30 5.14
N ASP A 60 2.89 20.77 6.08
CA ASP A 60 2.86 22.19 6.45
C ASP A 60 4.21 22.70 7.01
N LYS A 61 5.10 21.79 7.42
CA LYS A 61 6.45 22.11 7.93
C LYS A 61 7.55 22.01 6.87
N GLY A 62 7.17 21.78 5.61
CA GLY A 62 8.09 21.55 4.50
C GLY A 62 8.16 20.08 4.08
N GLU A 63 9.16 19.77 3.28
CA GLU A 63 9.37 18.44 2.72
C GLU A 63 10.01 17.50 3.74
N VAL A 64 9.51 16.27 3.80
CA VAL A 64 9.99 15.22 4.69
C VAL A 64 10.14 13.91 3.93
N GLU A 65 11.09 13.08 4.39
CA GLU A 65 11.30 11.74 3.85
C GLU A 65 10.34 10.72 4.46
N VAL A 66 9.88 9.78 3.64
CA VAL A 66 9.18 8.55 4.04
C VAL A 66 9.88 7.37 3.37
N THR A 67 10.27 6.37 4.15
CA THR A 67 10.94 5.18 3.60
C THR A 67 9.96 4.26 2.88
N ARG A 68 10.44 3.52 1.87
CA ARG A 68 9.67 2.57 1.05
C ARG A 68 10.59 1.45 0.57
N MET A 69 10.79 0.45 1.42
CA MET A 69 11.66 -0.69 1.18
C MET A 69 11.09 -1.68 0.16
N ASP A 70 9.77 -1.85 0.17
CA ASP A 70 8.99 -2.65 -0.76
C ASP A 70 7.64 -1.99 -1.00
N GLY A 71 6.96 -2.37 -2.08
CA GLY A 71 5.64 -1.86 -2.38
C GLY A 71 4.88 -2.74 -3.37
N TYR A 72 3.56 -2.77 -3.24
CA TYR A 72 2.67 -3.43 -4.18
C TYR A 72 1.49 -2.54 -4.52
N ARG A 73 0.97 -2.73 -5.72
CA ARG A 73 -0.31 -2.18 -6.16
C ARG A 73 -1.26 -3.32 -6.52
N VAL A 74 -2.49 -3.23 -6.04
CA VAL A 74 -3.60 -4.11 -6.45
C VAL A 74 -4.76 -3.23 -6.89
N LEU A 75 -5.25 -3.44 -8.12
CA LEU A 75 -6.44 -2.75 -8.61
C LEU A 75 -7.68 -3.62 -8.37
N TYR A 76 -8.77 -2.99 -7.98
CA TYR A 76 -10.07 -3.63 -7.85
C TYR A 76 -11.03 -2.96 -8.83
N ASN A 77 -11.34 -3.69 -9.89
CA ASN A 77 -12.13 -3.20 -11.02
C ASN A 77 -13.62 -3.48 -10.78
N ASN A 78 -14.48 -2.52 -11.13
CA ASN A 78 -15.92 -2.73 -11.15
C ASN A 78 -16.35 -3.63 -12.33
N GLU A 79 -17.65 -3.89 -12.43
CA GLU A 79 -18.24 -4.73 -13.50
C GLU A 79 -18.01 -4.18 -14.91
N LYS A 80 -17.69 -2.88 -15.04
CA LYS A 80 -17.33 -2.23 -16.31
C LYS A 80 -15.82 -2.30 -16.60
N ASN A 81 -15.08 -3.11 -15.85
CA ASN A 81 -13.62 -3.24 -15.89
C ASN A 81 -12.86 -1.93 -15.62
N ALA A 82 -13.48 -0.99 -14.90
CA ALA A 82 -12.85 0.26 -14.49
C ALA A 82 -12.31 0.17 -13.05
N PRO A 83 -11.06 0.57 -12.77
CA PRO A 83 -10.47 0.46 -11.43
C PRO A 83 -11.14 1.42 -10.45
N PHE A 84 -11.99 0.89 -9.57
CA PHE A 84 -12.65 1.64 -8.51
C PHE A 84 -11.70 1.87 -7.32
N VAL A 85 -11.00 0.82 -6.88
CA VAL A 85 -10.00 0.93 -5.80
C VAL A 85 -8.62 0.67 -6.36
N ASN A 86 -7.69 1.56 -6.05
CA ASN A 86 -6.26 1.34 -6.21
C ASN A 86 -5.67 1.18 -4.80
N LEU A 87 -5.45 -0.07 -4.40
CA LEU A 87 -4.83 -0.41 -3.13
C LEU A 87 -3.31 -0.36 -3.32
N LYS A 88 -2.62 0.45 -2.51
CA LYS A 88 -1.16 0.40 -2.43
C LYS A 88 -0.75 -0.09 -1.06
N VAL A 89 0.20 -1.01 -1.01
CA VAL A 89 0.78 -1.50 0.23
C VAL A 89 2.27 -1.20 0.18
N GLU A 90 2.81 -0.59 1.23
CA GLU A 90 4.22 -0.23 1.30
C GLU A 90 4.83 -0.69 2.62
N LEU A 91 6.12 -1.05 2.55
CA LEU A 91 6.91 -1.44 3.71
C LEU A 91 7.92 -0.34 4.03
N SER A 92 7.82 0.24 5.21
CA SER A 92 8.83 1.15 5.76
C SER A 92 10.06 0.38 6.26
N ASP A 93 11.19 1.08 6.34
CA ASP A 93 12.30 0.66 7.18
C ASP A 93 11.84 0.56 8.64
N LYS A 94 12.22 -0.54 9.31
CA LYS A 94 11.75 -0.86 10.66
C LYS A 94 12.13 0.21 11.69
N LYS A 95 13.27 0.88 11.53
CA LYS A 95 13.72 1.95 12.45
C LYS A 95 12.99 3.27 12.18
N SER A 96 12.50 3.46 10.96
CA SER A 96 11.80 4.67 10.53
C SER A 96 10.28 4.57 10.64
N TYR A 97 9.67 3.40 10.82
CA TYR A 97 8.22 3.20 10.71
C TYR A 97 7.36 4.19 11.52
N GLU A 98 7.67 4.44 12.79
CA GLU A 98 6.88 5.40 13.59
C GLU A 98 7.05 6.85 13.12
N LYS A 99 8.25 7.20 12.64
CA LYS A 99 8.51 8.51 12.01
C LYS A 99 7.76 8.63 10.70
N ASP A 100 7.81 7.60 9.85
CA ASP A 100 7.11 7.54 8.57
C ASP A 100 5.60 7.68 8.75
N LYS A 101 5.02 6.96 9.70
CA LYS A 101 3.59 7.07 10.05
C LYS A 101 3.21 8.50 10.40
N LYS A 102 4.02 9.18 11.23
CA LYS A 102 3.79 10.59 11.57
C LYS A 102 3.90 11.49 10.34
N ASN A 103 4.95 11.33 9.53
CA ASN A 103 5.18 12.10 8.31
C ASN A 103 4.03 11.92 7.30
N LEU A 104 3.52 10.70 7.16
CA LEU A 104 2.39 10.37 6.30
C LEU A 104 1.07 10.97 6.79
N LEU A 105 0.82 10.96 8.10
CA LEU A 105 -0.36 11.64 8.65
C LEU A 105 -0.28 13.16 8.48
N ASP A 106 0.90 13.76 8.65
CA ASP A 106 1.11 15.19 8.41
C ASP A 106 0.99 15.52 6.91
N ASN A 107 1.47 14.66 6.02
CA ASN A 107 1.26 14.78 4.58
C ASN A 107 -0.22 14.67 4.20
N LEU A 108 -0.95 13.73 4.79
CA LEU A 108 -2.38 13.56 4.54
C LEU A 108 -3.17 14.82 4.94
N LYS A 109 -2.83 15.44 6.08
CA LYS A 109 -3.40 16.74 6.50
C LYS A 109 -3.07 17.85 5.50
N TYR A 110 -1.81 17.95 5.09
CA TYR A 110 -1.37 18.93 4.10
C TYR A 110 -2.15 18.78 2.79
N LEU A 111 -2.29 17.55 2.28
CA LEU A 111 -3.05 17.29 1.06
C LEU A 111 -4.52 17.69 1.21
N ASN A 112 -5.14 17.41 2.36
CA ASN A 112 -6.53 17.80 2.60
C ASN A 112 -6.71 19.32 2.67
N SER A 113 -5.82 20.02 3.39
CA SER A 113 -5.93 21.48 3.57
C SER A 113 -5.66 22.26 2.28
N HIS A 114 -4.84 21.71 1.39
CA HIS A 114 -4.47 22.31 0.11
C HIS A 114 -5.31 21.81 -1.08
N SER A 115 -6.30 20.95 -0.84
CA SER A 115 -7.22 20.48 -1.87
C SER A 115 -8.54 21.25 -1.85
N GLN A 116 -9.13 21.43 -3.03
CA GLN A 116 -10.44 22.07 -3.18
C GLN A 116 -11.57 21.03 -3.14
N ASN A 117 -12.75 21.47 -2.70
CA ASN A 117 -13.98 20.66 -2.64
C ASN A 117 -13.84 19.39 -1.79
N MET A 118 -13.16 19.50 -0.64
CA MET A 118 -13.07 18.43 0.35
C MET A 118 -14.34 18.37 1.21
N GLU A 119 -14.72 17.17 1.62
CA GLU A 119 -15.87 16.89 2.51
C GLU A 119 -15.71 17.60 3.86
N THR A 120 -14.50 17.58 4.42
CA THR A 120 -14.15 18.20 5.70
C THR A 120 -12.75 18.80 5.63
N LYS A 121 -12.47 19.80 6.48
CA LYS A 121 -11.11 20.36 6.64
C LYS A 121 -10.21 19.49 7.51
N ASP A 122 -10.79 18.73 8.43
CA ASP A 122 -10.08 17.72 9.20
C ASP A 122 -10.00 16.39 8.45
N LEU A 123 -9.06 15.53 8.86
CA LEU A 123 -9.03 14.15 8.38
C LEU A 123 -10.25 13.37 8.85
N ILE A 124 -10.86 12.64 7.92
CA ILE A 124 -11.85 11.62 8.20
C ILE A 124 -11.17 10.49 8.96
N LYS A 125 -11.78 10.06 10.06
CA LYS A 125 -11.32 8.93 10.89
C LYS A 125 -12.38 7.85 10.86
N LEU A 126 -12.01 6.68 10.37
CA LEU A 126 -12.87 5.50 10.33
C LEU A 126 -12.24 4.38 11.16
N GLU A 127 -13.06 3.45 11.62
CA GLU A 127 -12.61 2.27 12.34
C GLU A 127 -13.38 1.04 11.85
N PHE A 128 -12.65 0.04 11.37
CA PHE A 128 -13.21 -1.21 10.89
C PHE A 128 -12.41 -2.38 11.43
N ASN A 129 -13.09 -3.36 12.02
CA ASN A 129 -12.48 -4.59 12.52
C ASN A 129 -11.24 -4.31 13.42
N GLY A 130 -11.27 -3.26 14.23
CA GLY A 130 -10.18 -2.85 15.12
C GLY A 130 -8.97 -2.17 14.45
N TYR A 131 -9.08 -1.83 13.16
CA TYR A 131 -8.10 -1.02 12.44
C TYR A 131 -8.59 0.41 12.28
N LYS A 132 -7.74 1.38 12.62
CA LYS A 132 -7.99 2.81 12.39
C LYS A 132 -7.53 3.20 10.99
N VAL A 133 -8.39 3.92 10.29
CA VAL A 133 -8.16 4.40 8.93
C VAL A 133 -8.33 5.91 8.90
N TYR A 134 -7.35 6.60 8.34
CA TYR A 134 -7.30 8.06 8.27
C TYR A 134 -7.31 8.49 6.82
N GLY A 135 -8.15 9.46 6.45
CA GLY A 135 -8.21 9.89 5.06
C GLY A 135 -8.80 11.26 4.85
N PHE A 136 -8.94 11.60 3.59
CA PHE A 136 -9.77 12.70 3.14
C PHE A 136 -10.59 12.24 1.94
N SER A 137 -11.69 12.94 1.70
CA SER A 137 -12.59 12.66 0.58
C SER A 137 -13.12 13.96 -0.01
N ARG A 138 -13.42 13.95 -1.29
CA ARG A 138 -14.15 15.02 -1.98
C ARG A 138 -15.59 15.08 -1.49
N ALA A 139 -16.13 16.29 -1.45
CA ALA A 139 -17.53 16.58 -1.12
C ALA A 139 -18.49 16.22 -2.27
N THR A 140 -17.97 16.14 -3.51
CA THR A 140 -18.74 15.83 -4.71
C THR A 140 -18.05 14.76 -5.54
N ILE A 141 -18.83 14.07 -6.37
CA ILE A 141 -18.32 13.04 -7.29
C ILE A 141 -18.07 13.56 -8.72
N GLU A 142 -18.29 14.85 -8.97
CA GLU A 142 -18.19 15.44 -10.30
C GLU A 142 -16.78 15.92 -10.66
N THR A 143 -15.85 15.91 -9.71
CA THR A 143 -14.49 16.46 -9.90
C THR A 143 -13.39 15.55 -9.38
N GLY A 144 -12.20 15.68 -9.98
CA GLY A 144 -10.99 14.95 -9.60
C GLY A 144 -11.00 13.49 -10.06
N SER A 145 -9.81 12.92 -10.30
CA SER A 145 -9.61 11.51 -10.67
C SER A 145 -9.57 10.56 -9.46
N THR A 146 -9.49 11.10 -8.25
CA THR A 146 -9.53 10.36 -6.99
C THR A 146 -10.49 11.08 -6.05
N LEU A 147 -11.53 10.36 -5.62
CA LEU A 147 -12.53 10.86 -4.67
C LEU A 147 -11.99 10.85 -3.25
N GLY A 148 -11.28 9.80 -2.86
CA GLY A 148 -10.78 9.67 -1.50
C GLY A 148 -9.44 8.97 -1.43
N THR A 149 -8.61 9.44 -0.50
CA THR A 149 -7.34 8.79 -0.13
C THR A 149 -7.40 8.47 1.35
N PHE A 150 -7.26 7.20 1.68
CA PHE A 150 -7.29 6.70 3.05
C PHE A 150 -6.04 5.86 3.33
N VAL A 151 -5.57 5.89 4.56
CA VAL A 151 -4.34 5.24 5.01
C VAL A 151 -4.60 4.48 6.29
N MET A 152 -4.11 3.26 6.36
CA MET A 152 -4.16 2.37 7.52
C MET A 152 -2.75 1.90 7.87
N PHE A 153 -2.46 1.82 9.16
CA PHE A 153 -1.18 1.36 9.71
C PHE A 153 -1.39 0.06 10.50
N PRO A 154 -1.41 -1.12 9.83
CA PRO A 154 -1.74 -2.40 10.48
C PRO A 154 -0.62 -2.94 11.39
N GLY A 155 0.56 -2.34 11.42
CA GLY A 155 1.74 -2.81 12.15
C GLY A 155 2.81 -3.39 11.21
N ASN A 156 3.85 -4.01 11.78
CA ASN A 156 4.93 -4.70 11.05
C ASN A 156 5.66 -3.85 9.99
N GLY A 157 5.72 -2.52 10.14
CA GLY A 157 6.32 -1.64 9.14
C GLY A 157 5.43 -1.37 7.92
N VAL A 158 4.22 -1.93 7.88
CA VAL A 158 3.33 -1.85 6.71
C VAL A 158 2.44 -0.62 6.80
N THR A 159 2.26 0.03 5.65
CA THR A 159 1.25 1.05 5.40
C THR A 159 0.37 0.63 4.23
N VAL A 160 -0.95 0.70 4.41
CA VAL A 160 -1.94 0.40 3.37
C VAL A 160 -2.64 1.69 2.98
N TYR A 161 -2.62 2.01 1.69
CA TYR A 161 -3.31 3.13 1.09
C TYR A 161 -4.50 2.63 0.27
N PHE A 162 -5.66 3.22 0.49
CA PHE A 162 -6.85 3.04 -0.32
C PHE A 162 -7.08 4.32 -1.11
N TYR A 163 -6.85 4.26 -2.42
CA TYR A 163 -7.23 5.32 -3.35
C TYR A 163 -8.54 4.92 -4.02
N PHE A 164 -9.60 5.67 -3.77
CA PHE A 164 -10.89 5.47 -4.43
C PHE A 164 -10.96 6.37 -5.65
N ASN A 165 -10.87 5.76 -6.83
CA ASN A 165 -10.81 6.49 -8.08
C ASN A 165 -12.18 7.02 -8.46
N ASN A 166 -12.16 8.16 -9.13
CA ASN A 166 -13.32 8.70 -9.81
C ASN A 166 -13.17 8.51 -11.31
N MET A 167 -14.28 8.29 -11.99
CA MET A 167 -14.35 8.25 -13.44
C MET A 167 -15.62 8.95 -13.91
N LYS A 168 -15.74 9.13 -15.23
CA LYS A 168 -16.98 9.64 -15.80
C LYS A 168 -18.16 8.71 -15.46
N PRO A 169 -19.40 9.24 -15.37
CA PRO A 169 -20.60 8.47 -15.04
C PRO A 169 -20.74 7.14 -15.80
N GLU A 170 -20.38 7.12 -17.08
CA GLU A 170 -20.48 5.92 -17.90
C GLU A 170 -19.57 4.77 -17.45
N TYR A 171 -18.45 5.05 -16.74
CA TYR A 171 -17.48 4.05 -16.28
C TYR A 171 -17.54 3.73 -14.78
N ARG A 172 -17.97 4.69 -13.96
CA ARG A 172 -18.08 4.48 -12.51
C ARG A 172 -19.29 3.60 -12.17
N ASN A 173 -19.29 3.08 -10.94
CA ASN A 173 -20.29 2.16 -10.39
C ASN A 173 -21.05 2.79 -9.20
N PHE A 174 -21.00 4.12 -9.07
CA PHE A 174 -21.73 4.87 -8.06
C PHE A 174 -22.38 6.10 -8.68
N GLU A 175 -23.56 6.46 -8.18
CA GLU A 175 -24.37 7.56 -8.74
C GLU A 175 -24.45 8.79 -7.82
N SER A 176 -24.06 8.65 -6.56
CA SER A 176 -24.06 9.74 -5.59
C SER A 176 -22.86 9.67 -4.63
N VAL A 177 -22.65 10.75 -3.87
CA VAL A 177 -21.64 10.79 -2.80
C VAL A 177 -21.93 9.72 -1.74
N GLU A 178 -23.20 9.53 -1.38
CA GLU A 178 -23.64 8.54 -0.38
C GLU A 178 -23.41 7.11 -0.86
N ASP A 179 -23.67 6.83 -2.14
CA ASP A 179 -23.41 5.52 -2.73
C ASP A 179 -21.91 5.22 -2.78
N TYR A 180 -21.10 6.18 -3.23
CA TYR A 180 -19.63 6.09 -3.15
C TYR A 180 -19.16 5.79 -1.72
N LYS A 181 -19.66 6.52 -0.71
CA LYS A 181 -19.28 6.29 0.70
C LYS A 181 -19.65 4.88 1.18
N LYS A 182 -20.84 4.39 0.82
CA LYS A 182 -21.24 3.00 1.14
C LYS A 182 -20.28 1.98 0.52
N GLN A 183 -19.91 2.14 -0.74
CA GLN A 183 -18.98 1.24 -1.42
C GLN A 183 -17.56 1.33 -0.85
N ARG A 184 -17.10 2.55 -0.54
CA ARG A 184 -15.82 2.81 0.14
C ARG A 184 -15.75 2.07 1.47
N ASP A 185 -16.73 2.30 2.33
CA ASP A 185 -16.75 1.73 3.69
C ASP A 185 -16.88 0.22 3.64
N LYS A 186 -17.70 -0.31 2.73
CA LYS A 186 -17.82 -1.74 2.49
C LYS A 186 -16.49 -2.38 2.07
N PHE A 187 -15.76 -1.76 1.14
CA PHE A 187 -14.46 -2.28 0.71
C PHE A 187 -13.45 -2.33 1.87
N ILE A 188 -13.36 -1.25 2.66
CA ILE A 188 -12.43 -1.17 3.80
C ILE A 188 -12.82 -2.20 4.87
N ASP A 189 -14.11 -2.36 5.16
CA ASP A 189 -14.61 -3.38 6.09
C ASP A 189 -14.22 -4.80 5.62
N GLU A 190 -14.52 -5.16 4.38
CA GLU A 190 -14.21 -6.50 3.84
C GLU A 190 -12.71 -6.79 3.83
N TYR A 191 -11.89 -5.82 3.41
CA TYR A 191 -10.43 -5.94 3.40
C TYR A 191 -9.88 -6.13 4.82
N THR A 192 -10.31 -5.30 5.78
CA THR A 192 -9.85 -5.40 7.17
C THR A 192 -10.34 -6.65 7.88
N LYS A 193 -11.54 -7.14 7.55
CA LYS A 193 -12.07 -8.42 8.01
C LYS A 193 -11.25 -9.59 7.47
N TYR A 194 -10.91 -9.58 6.18
CA TYR A 194 -9.99 -10.57 5.59
C TYR A 194 -8.63 -10.56 6.29
N LEU A 195 -8.07 -9.38 6.58
CA LEU A 195 -6.82 -9.31 7.33
C LEU A 195 -6.95 -10.00 8.69
N LYS A 196 -8.07 -9.93 9.41
CA LYS A 196 -8.20 -10.63 10.71
C LYS A 196 -8.05 -12.14 10.63
N THR A 197 -8.45 -12.76 9.53
CA THR A 197 -8.44 -14.22 9.36
C THR A 197 -7.25 -14.72 8.54
N CYS A 198 -6.56 -13.84 7.81
CA CYS A 198 -5.42 -14.22 7.01
C CYS A 198 -4.15 -14.47 7.84
N ASN A 199 -3.49 -15.60 7.57
CA ASN A 199 -2.21 -15.99 8.15
C ASN A 199 -1.05 -15.55 7.24
N GLY A 200 -0.01 -14.91 7.79
CA GLY A 200 1.14 -14.41 7.00
C GLY A 200 1.19 -12.88 6.83
N LYS A 201 0.98 -12.16 7.94
CA LYS A 201 1.13 -10.69 8.06
C LYS A 201 2.54 -10.26 8.47
#